data_AF-A0A7X2TPU0-F1
#
_entry.id   AF-A0A7X2TPU0-F1
#
_cell.length_a   1.000
_cell.length_b   1.000
_cell.length_c   1.000
_cell.angle_alpha   90.00
_cell.angle_beta   90.00
_cell.angle_gamma   90.00
#
_symmetry.space_group_name_H-M   'P 1'
#
loop_
_entity.id
_entity.type
_entity.pdbx_description
1 polymer ?
#
loop_
_entity_poly.entity_id
_entity_poly.type
_entity_poly.pdbx_seq_one_letter_code
_entity_poly.pdbx_strand_id
1 'polypeptide(L)'
;MEKGKDKMENPGGMKVLPFHKTQEDAVQAYQEFYRGRPLLPGIFLKESHIQEMQGGYVPYFLISGTADVDAVYEAQDTSPAEGPGKIRKIVSEYQAVRKATVDYYHLPVNASGQIPESFMKNLEPFRLKELIPAEDSPEKEHIQDFLTIDIQKDPEAEQKRVSEIMSGILKGSVHHSYVKEERISADYQNEKEQCVLFPVYLLTTKYGNRYFHFGMNGQTGKVYGDLPISYPHLTALFMGLFVGGAAAVWGILRLLFFFAQMPVSAFVNNTFLLIGLFAGLIAANHVVSDRYEKMKKPAPPPEKKYESCEIRNREFSDILIRKQYTDRKNVVIREETGTQTNQD
;
A
#
# COMPACT_ATOMS: atom_id res chain seq x y z
N MET A 1 17.35 -33.09 9.60
CA MET A 1 18.48 -32.91 8.65
C MET A 1 18.65 -31.42 8.46
N GLU A 2 19.60 -30.82 9.18
CA GLU A 2 20.01 -29.42 8.99
C GLU A 2 20.58 -29.30 7.58
N LYS A 3 19.92 -28.55 6.69
CA LYS A 3 20.55 -28.12 5.43
C LYS A 3 21.71 -27.20 5.81
N GLY A 4 22.88 -27.51 5.23
CA GLY A 4 24.12 -26.77 5.46
C GLY A 4 23.93 -25.27 5.27
N LYS A 5 24.43 -24.53 6.25
CA LYS A 5 24.47 -23.06 6.27
C LYS A 5 25.66 -22.63 5.42
N ASP A 6 25.42 -22.36 4.14
CA ASP A 6 26.46 -21.82 3.27
C ASP A 6 26.71 -20.36 3.64
N LYS A 7 27.92 -20.10 4.14
CA LYS A 7 28.49 -18.76 4.27
C LYS A 7 28.60 -18.20 2.86
N MET A 8 27.76 -17.23 2.51
CA MET A 8 27.79 -16.64 1.18
C MET A 8 29.01 -15.71 1.08
N GLU A 9 30.08 -16.16 0.42
CA GLU A 9 31.14 -15.27 -0.01
C GLU A 9 30.57 -14.31 -1.05
N ASN A 10 30.78 -13.00 -0.86
CA ASN A 10 30.41 -11.97 -1.84
C ASN A 10 31.64 -11.67 -2.71
N PRO A 11 31.84 -12.36 -3.86
CA PRO A 11 33.07 -12.28 -4.65
C PRO A 11 33.32 -10.89 -5.28
N GLY A 12 32.36 -9.97 -5.22
CA GLY A 12 32.46 -8.62 -5.79
C GLY A 12 32.58 -7.48 -4.77
N GLY A 13 32.75 -7.79 -3.47
CA GLY A 13 32.72 -6.79 -2.41
C GLY A 13 31.29 -6.28 -2.10
N MET A 14 31.09 -5.77 -0.88
CA MET A 14 29.79 -5.20 -0.50
C MET A 14 29.56 -3.89 -1.26
N LYS A 15 28.36 -3.70 -1.79
CA LYS A 15 27.96 -2.42 -2.43
C LYS A 15 26.92 -1.71 -1.60
N VAL A 16 26.89 -0.39 -1.73
CA VAL A 16 26.02 0.47 -0.95
C VAL A 16 25.42 1.56 -1.82
N LEU A 17 24.20 1.96 -1.49
CA LEU A 17 23.61 3.18 -2.03
C LEU A 17 24.04 4.37 -1.14
N PRO A 18 24.62 5.43 -1.71
CA PRO A 18 25.06 6.59 -0.91
C PRO A 18 23.87 7.37 -0.36
N PHE A 19 24.07 8.02 0.79
CA PHE A 19 23.13 9.04 1.28
C PHE A 19 23.19 10.26 0.36
N HIS A 20 22.02 10.78 0.00
CA HIS A 20 21.88 12.10 -0.66
C HIS A 20 21.12 13.09 0.22
N LYS A 21 20.38 12.59 1.20
CA LYS A 21 19.69 13.36 2.23
C LYS A 21 20.52 13.36 3.49
N THR A 22 20.52 14.50 4.16
CA THR A 22 21.18 14.71 5.44
C THR A 22 20.27 14.32 6.60
N GLN A 23 20.83 14.25 7.81
CA GLN A 23 20.03 14.02 9.01
C GLN A 23 19.07 15.19 9.26
N GLU A 24 19.49 16.42 8.96
CA GLU A 24 18.66 17.62 9.03
C GLU A 24 17.44 17.53 8.10
N ASP A 25 17.64 17.05 6.86
CA ASP A 25 16.54 16.80 5.93
C ASP A 25 15.54 15.77 6.51
N ALA A 26 16.04 14.73 7.18
CA ALA A 26 15.22 13.69 7.78
C ALA A 26 14.36 14.24 8.94
N VAL A 27 14.96 15.08 9.78
CA VAL A 27 14.28 15.79 10.88
C VAL A 27 13.20 16.73 10.33
N GLN A 28 13.52 17.49 9.28
CA GLN A 28 12.54 18.37 8.63
C GLN A 28 11.38 17.57 8.03
N ALA A 29 11.68 16.50 7.28
CA ALA A 29 10.68 15.66 6.66
C ALA A 29 9.76 14.98 7.69
N TYR A 30 10.30 14.59 8.86
CA TYR A 30 9.50 14.12 10.00
C TYR A 30 8.52 15.18 10.48
N GLN A 31 9.00 16.41 10.74
CA GLN A 31 8.15 17.49 11.23
C GLN A 31 7.04 17.81 10.23
N GLU A 32 7.37 17.87 8.94
CA GLU A 32 6.41 18.09 7.87
C GLU A 32 5.38 16.96 7.75
N PHE A 33 5.81 15.70 7.86
CA PHE A 33 4.92 14.53 7.75
C PHE A 33 3.82 14.50 8.82
N TYR A 34 4.17 14.89 10.05
CA TYR A 34 3.26 14.95 11.19
C TYR A 34 2.55 16.31 11.36
N ARG A 35 2.91 17.32 10.57
CA ARG A 35 2.30 18.67 10.65
C ARG A 35 0.83 18.64 10.25
N GLY A 36 -0.02 19.37 10.99
CA GLY A 36 -1.42 19.57 10.62
C GLY A 36 -2.31 18.33 10.78
N ARG A 37 -1.88 17.32 11.54
CA ARG A 37 -2.62 16.08 11.81
C ARG A 37 -3.57 16.27 13.01
N PRO A 38 -4.89 16.44 12.80
CA PRO A 38 -5.80 16.96 13.83
C PRO A 38 -6.09 15.98 14.99
N LEU A 39 -5.81 14.69 14.82
CA LEU A 39 -6.03 13.65 15.85
C LEU A 39 -4.72 13.07 16.40
N LEU A 40 -3.57 13.63 16.00
CA LEU A 40 -2.27 13.23 16.52
C LEU A 40 -2.13 13.74 17.96
N PRO A 41 -1.81 12.88 18.94
CA PRO A 41 -1.59 13.33 20.31
C PRO A 41 -0.38 14.28 20.37
N GLY A 42 -0.55 15.46 20.95
CA GLY A 42 0.56 16.42 21.07
C GLY A 42 1.74 15.90 21.91
N ILE A 43 1.48 14.96 22.82
CA ILE A 43 2.52 14.30 23.65
C ILE A 43 3.41 13.39 22.78
N PHE A 44 2.86 12.78 21.71
CA PHE A 44 3.62 11.90 20.82
C PHE A 44 4.82 12.62 20.20
N LEU A 45 4.63 13.85 19.74
CA LEU A 45 5.71 14.66 19.16
C LEU A 45 6.74 15.13 20.19
N LYS A 46 6.36 15.21 21.47
CA LYS A 46 7.26 15.58 22.58
C LYS A 46 8.09 14.40 23.07
N GLU A 47 7.50 13.21 23.08
CA GLU A 47 8.16 11.94 23.42
C GLU A 47 9.01 11.42 22.25
N SER A 48 8.83 11.97 21.06
CA SER A 48 9.69 11.65 19.93
C SER A 48 11.04 12.33 20.12
N HIS A 49 12.07 11.52 20.39
CA HIS A 49 13.47 11.94 20.43
C HIS A 49 14.00 12.14 19.01
N ILE A 50 13.44 13.11 18.28
CA ILE A 50 13.72 13.33 16.85
C ILE A 50 15.22 13.62 16.61
N GLN A 51 15.90 14.20 17.60
CA GLN A 51 17.35 14.46 17.56
C GLN A 51 18.19 13.17 17.56
N GLU A 52 17.62 12.06 18.04
CA GLU A 52 18.24 10.72 18.01
C GLU A 52 17.93 9.98 16.71
N MET A 53 17.27 10.61 15.74
CA MET A 53 17.05 10.01 14.41
C MET A 53 18.41 9.79 13.75
N GLN A 54 18.82 8.54 13.64
CA GLN A 54 20.08 8.15 13.04
C GLN A 54 19.85 7.61 11.63
N GLY A 55 20.73 8.02 10.72
CA GLY A 55 20.87 7.38 9.42
C GLY A 55 21.63 6.07 9.60
N GLY A 56 21.16 5.01 8.97
CA GLY A 56 21.82 3.72 8.98
C GLY A 56 21.60 2.98 7.67
N TYR A 57 22.27 1.85 7.56
CA TYR A 57 22.13 0.96 6.43
C TYR A 57 21.23 -0.22 6.75
N VAL A 58 20.38 -0.57 5.80
CA VAL A 58 19.57 -1.79 5.85
C VAL A 58 20.08 -2.75 4.78
N PRO A 59 20.40 -4.00 5.14
CA PRO A 59 20.85 -4.99 4.17
C PRO A 59 19.70 -5.49 3.30
N TYR A 60 20.03 -5.68 2.03
CA TYR A 60 19.15 -6.18 0.97
C TYR A 60 19.87 -7.23 0.15
N PHE A 61 19.13 -8.23 -0.31
CA PHE A 61 19.56 -9.07 -1.42
C PHE A 61 19.00 -8.51 -2.73
N LEU A 62 19.88 -8.28 -3.69
CA LEU A 62 19.52 -8.03 -5.08
C LEU A 62 19.52 -9.35 -5.82
N ILE A 63 18.34 -9.79 -6.23
CA ILE A 63 18.12 -11.12 -6.79
C ILE A 63 17.89 -10.98 -8.28
N SER A 64 18.65 -11.73 -9.06
CA SER A 64 18.54 -11.77 -10.51
C SER A 64 18.42 -13.21 -10.96
N GLY A 65 17.54 -13.49 -11.90
CA GLY A 65 17.31 -14.85 -12.37
C GLY A 65 16.28 -14.88 -13.47
N THR A 66 15.82 -16.07 -13.76
CA THR A 66 14.80 -16.34 -14.76
C THR A 66 13.67 -17.14 -14.12
N ALA A 67 12.42 -16.82 -14.44
CA ALA A 67 11.26 -17.57 -14.00
C ALA A 67 10.40 -17.96 -15.19
N ASP A 68 10.05 -19.23 -15.30
CA ASP A 68 9.01 -19.68 -16.23
C ASP A 68 7.68 -19.60 -15.50
N VAL A 69 6.76 -18.78 -16.01
CA VAL A 69 5.50 -18.45 -15.33
C VAL A 69 4.32 -18.87 -16.18
N ASP A 70 3.33 -19.47 -15.53
CA ASP A 70 2.03 -19.82 -16.09
C ASP A 70 0.93 -19.29 -15.18
N ALA A 71 0.20 -18.30 -15.68
CA ALA A 71 -0.87 -17.61 -14.98
C ALA A 71 -2.20 -17.67 -15.73
N VAL A 72 -3.28 -17.81 -14.98
CA VAL A 72 -4.65 -17.83 -15.46
C VAL A 72 -5.46 -16.78 -14.69
N TYR A 73 -6.16 -15.95 -15.44
CA TYR A 73 -6.99 -14.87 -14.92
C TYR A 73 -8.43 -15.01 -15.42
N GLU A 74 -9.37 -14.78 -14.51
CA GLU A 74 -10.76 -14.48 -14.84
C GLU A 74 -10.84 -12.99 -15.21
N ALA A 75 -11.29 -12.71 -16.43
CA ALA A 75 -11.45 -11.35 -16.92
C ALA A 75 -12.87 -11.08 -17.39
N GLN A 76 -13.32 -9.84 -17.22
CA GLN A 76 -14.68 -9.43 -17.58
C GLN A 76 -14.69 -8.05 -18.20
N ASP A 77 -15.41 -7.92 -19.32
CA ASP A 77 -15.79 -6.63 -19.89
C ASP A 77 -17.29 -6.43 -19.86
N THR A 78 -17.69 -5.18 -19.62
CA THR A 78 -19.10 -4.77 -19.68
C THR A 78 -19.25 -3.68 -20.72
N SER A 79 -20.01 -3.96 -21.77
CA SER A 79 -20.33 -2.97 -22.81
C SER A 79 -21.83 -2.66 -22.84
N PRO A 80 -22.21 -1.41 -23.19
CA PRO A 80 -23.58 -1.10 -23.53
C PRO A 80 -23.94 -1.77 -24.86
N ALA A 81 -25.09 -2.45 -24.92
CA ALA A 81 -25.65 -2.91 -26.19
C ALA A 81 -26.56 -1.84 -26.78
N GLU A 82 -26.25 -1.38 -28.00
CA GLU A 82 -27.12 -0.49 -28.75
C GLU A 82 -28.28 -1.25 -29.38
N GLY A 83 -29.49 -0.72 -29.21
CA GLY A 83 -30.70 -1.26 -29.82
C GLY A 83 -31.93 -0.41 -29.47
N PRO A 84 -32.96 -0.38 -30.34
CA PRO A 84 -34.14 0.44 -30.12
C PRO A 84 -34.90 -0.01 -28.85
N GLY A 85 -34.94 0.88 -27.85
CA GLY A 85 -35.92 0.87 -26.76
C GLY A 85 -35.54 0.18 -25.44
N LYS A 86 -34.35 -0.39 -25.27
CA LYS A 86 -33.95 -0.99 -23.96
C LYS A 86 -32.44 -0.90 -23.70
N ILE A 87 -32.07 -0.49 -22.48
CA ILE A 87 -30.69 -0.58 -21.98
C ILE A 87 -30.37 -2.07 -21.81
N ARG A 88 -29.61 -2.64 -22.74
CA ARG A 88 -29.08 -4.00 -22.64
C ARG A 88 -27.62 -3.89 -22.21
N LYS A 89 -27.21 -4.68 -21.22
CA LYS A 89 -25.79 -4.82 -20.83
C LYS A 89 -25.28 -6.12 -21.43
N ILE A 90 -24.14 -6.08 -22.12
CA ILE A 90 -23.40 -7.28 -22.50
C ILE A 90 -22.28 -7.43 -21.51
N VAL A 91 -22.24 -8.58 -20.84
CA VAL A 91 -21.13 -9.00 -20.00
C VAL A 91 -20.39 -10.10 -20.74
N SER A 92 -19.14 -9.85 -21.11
CA SER A 92 -18.27 -10.83 -21.74
C SER A 92 -17.25 -11.32 -20.71
N GLU A 93 -17.22 -12.63 -20.46
CA GLU A 93 -16.31 -13.30 -19.54
C GLU A 93 -15.21 -14.00 -20.34
N TYR A 94 -13.96 -13.73 -19.98
CA TYR A 94 -12.76 -14.22 -20.63
C TYR A 94 -11.92 -15.01 -19.63
N GLN A 95 -11.24 -16.05 -20.13
CA GLN A 95 -10.11 -16.67 -19.46
C GLN A 95 -8.84 -16.15 -20.13
N ALA A 96 -8.11 -15.29 -19.42
CA ALA A 96 -6.83 -14.79 -19.88
C ALA A 96 -5.72 -15.72 -19.37
N VAL A 97 -5.03 -16.37 -20.30
CA VAL A 97 -3.85 -17.21 -20.03
C VAL A 97 -2.61 -16.41 -20.37
N ARG A 98 -1.65 -16.39 -19.45
CA ARG A 98 -0.36 -15.73 -19.61
C ARG A 98 0.74 -16.73 -19.29
N LYS A 99 1.41 -17.22 -20.33
CA LYS A 99 2.64 -17.99 -20.19
C LYS A 99 3.80 -17.19 -20.72
N ALA A 100 4.87 -17.10 -19.94
CA ALA A 100 6.08 -16.42 -20.36
C ALA A 100 7.29 -16.84 -19.54
N THR A 101 8.47 -16.65 -20.14
CA THR A 101 9.73 -16.63 -19.41
C THR A 101 10.03 -15.19 -19.00
N VAL A 102 10.16 -14.93 -17.70
CA VAL A 102 10.47 -13.60 -17.17
C VAL A 102 11.87 -13.59 -16.60
N ASP A 103 12.74 -12.78 -17.19
CA ASP A 103 14.02 -12.43 -16.58
C ASP A 103 13.82 -11.25 -15.64
N TYR A 104 14.38 -11.35 -14.45
CA TYR A 104 14.35 -10.28 -13.46
C TYR A 104 15.78 -9.97 -13.02
N TYR A 105 16.05 -8.69 -12.85
CA TYR A 105 17.36 -8.17 -12.55
C TYR A 105 17.30 -7.31 -11.29
N HIS A 106 18.28 -7.50 -10.41
CA HIS A 106 18.48 -6.69 -9.21
C HIS A 106 17.22 -6.45 -8.36
N LEU A 107 16.40 -7.49 -8.19
CA LEU A 107 15.18 -7.36 -7.40
C LEU A 107 15.52 -7.23 -5.91
N PRO A 108 15.12 -6.13 -5.23
CA PRO A 108 15.47 -5.93 -3.83
C PRO A 108 14.52 -6.72 -2.92
N VAL A 109 15.12 -7.55 -2.06
CA VAL A 109 14.49 -8.27 -0.94
C VAL A 109 15.17 -7.85 0.36
N ASN A 110 14.40 -7.34 1.32
CA ASN A 110 14.94 -6.92 2.62
C ASN A 110 15.55 -8.11 3.38
N ALA A 111 16.74 -7.90 3.95
CA ALA A 111 17.50 -8.90 4.69
C ALA A 111 17.81 -8.47 6.14
N SER A 112 17.20 -7.41 6.66
CA SER A 112 17.53 -6.88 8.00
C SER A 112 17.02 -7.74 9.15
N GLY A 113 16.00 -8.58 8.91
CA GLY A 113 15.30 -9.39 9.92
C GLY A 113 14.50 -8.59 10.97
N GLN A 114 14.96 -7.39 11.33
CA GLN A 114 14.37 -6.52 12.35
C GLN A 114 13.26 -5.62 11.80
N ILE A 115 13.39 -5.18 10.55
CA ILE A 115 12.44 -4.27 9.91
C ILE A 115 11.55 -5.09 8.98
N PRO A 116 10.22 -5.04 9.10
CA PRO A 116 9.35 -5.76 8.19
C PRO A 116 9.50 -5.29 6.74
N GLU A 117 9.54 -6.25 5.81
CA GLU A 117 9.54 -6.00 4.36
C GLU A 117 8.38 -5.05 3.94
N SER A 118 7.19 -5.20 4.53
CA SER A 118 6.04 -4.32 4.26
C SER A 118 6.28 -2.85 4.62
N PHE A 119 7.06 -2.56 5.66
CA PHE A 119 7.42 -1.21 6.04
C PHE A 119 8.38 -0.61 5.00
N MET A 120 9.43 -1.35 4.67
CA MET A 120 10.46 -0.89 3.74
C MET A 120 9.93 -0.68 2.32
N LYS A 121 8.95 -1.48 1.87
CA LYS A 121 8.26 -1.28 0.59
C LYS A 121 7.69 0.13 0.43
N ASN A 122 7.33 0.81 1.52
CA ASN A 122 6.80 2.17 1.47
C ASN A 122 7.88 3.22 1.23
N LEU A 123 9.16 2.90 1.49
CA LEU A 123 10.31 3.79 1.27
C LEU A 123 10.86 3.70 -0.16
N GLU A 124 10.45 2.70 -0.94
CA GLU A 124 10.79 2.60 -2.37
C GLU A 124 10.16 3.73 -3.21
N PRO A 125 10.76 4.17 -4.33
CA PRO A 125 11.87 3.52 -5.03
C PRO A 125 13.26 3.92 -4.51
N PHE A 126 14.19 2.99 -4.56
CA PHE A 126 15.64 3.24 -4.45
C PHE A 126 16.24 3.19 -5.85
N ARG A 127 17.21 4.06 -6.15
CA ARG A 127 17.81 4.14 -7.49
C ARG A 127 19.07 3.28 -7.53
N LEU A 128 18.89 2.00 -7.87
CA LEU A 128 19.94 0.99 -7.89
C LEU A 128 21.12 1.31 -8.84
N LYS A 129 20.91 2.18 -9.84
CA LYS A 129 21.96 2.65 -10.76
C LYS A 129 23.07 3.45 -10.05
N GLU A 130 22.81 3.93 -8.83
CA GLU A 130 23.75 4.72 -8.03
C GLU A 130 24.52 3.85 -7.00
N LEU A 131 24.48 2.52 -7.12
CA LEU A 131 25.26 1.62 -6.27
C LEU A 131 26.76 1.83 -6.48
N ILE A 132 27.49 2.02 -5.39
CA ILE A 132 28.96 2.14 -5.36
C ILE A 132 29.57 1.04 -4.49
N PRO A 133 30.87 0.69 -4.70
CA PRO A 133 31.61 -0.15 -3.76
C PRO A 133 31.59 0.47 -2.35
N ALA A 134 31.44 -0.35 -1.31
CA ALA A 134 31.38 0.11 0.07
C ALA A 134 32.67 0.83 0.50
N GLU A 135 33.82 0.48 -0.10
CA GLU A 135 35.11 1.10 0.17
C GLU A 135 35.19 2.56 -0.31
N ASP A 136 34.39 2.90 -1.34
CA ASP A 136 34.33 4.23 -1.94
C ASP A 136 33.29 5.13 -1.26
N SER A 137 32.48 4.59 -0.34
CA SER A 137 31.48 5.37 0.40
C SER A 137 32.14 6.26 1.47
N PRO A 138 31.66 7.50 1.64
CA PRO A 138 32.12 8.35 2.74
C PRO A 138 31.77 7.77 4.12
N GLU A 139 30.76 6.90 4.20
CA GLU A 139 30.32 6.19 5.41
C GLU A 139 30.99 4.81 5.60
N LYS A 140 32.06 4.50 4.87
CA LYS A 140 32.75 3.19 4.91
C LYS A 140 33.07 2.66 6.31
N GLU A 141 33.40 3.54 7.26
CA GLU A 141 33.69 3.15 8.65
C GLU A 141 32.44 2.61 9.36
N HIS A 142 31.28 3.21 9.12
CA HIS A 142 30.00 2.74 9.66
C HIS A 142 29.50 1.47 8.96
N ILE A 143 29.90 1.26 7.70
CA ILE A 143 29.55 0.08 6.91
C ILE A 143 30.31 -1.18 7.39
N GLN A 144 31.50 -1.02 7.97
CA GLN A 144 32.31 -2.17 8.40
C GLN A 144 31.59 -3.10 9.38
N ASP A 145 30.74 -2.56 10.25
CA ASP A 145 29.94 -3.35 11.19
C ASP A 145 29.03 -4.35 10.43
N PHE A 146 28.50 -3.96 9.27
CA PHE A 146 27.66 -4.82 8.43
C PHE A 146 28.42 -5.91 7.68
N LEU A 147 29.73 -5.75 7.48
CA LEU A 147 30.58 -6.80 6.88
C LEU A 147 30.75 -8.01 7.81
N THR A 148 30.57 -7.81 9.12
CA THR A 148 30.69 -8.87 10.13
C THR A 148 29.39 -9.57 10.51
N ILE A 149 28.24 -9.02 10.11
CA ILE A 149 26.92 -9.55 10.47
C ILE A 149 26.54 -10.70 9.53
N ASP A 150 26.11 -11.83 10.11
CA ASP A 150 25.47 -12.91 9.35
C ASP A 150 24.07 -12.48 8.93
N ILE A 151 23.97 -11.97 7.70
CA ILE A 151 22.71 -11.51 7.12
C ILE A 151 21.92 -12.74 6.69
N GLN A 152 20.94 -13.13 7.50
CA GLN A 152 20.12 -14.32 7.23
C GLN A 152 19.02 -14.02 6.23
N LYS A 153 18.99 -14.82 5.18
CA LYS A 153 17.95 -14.81 4.17
C LYS A 153 16.70 -15.49 4.69
N ASP A 154 15.54 -14.89 4.42
CA ASP A 154 14.24 -15.53 4.56
C ASP A 154 13.76 -15.99 3.17
N PRO A 155 13.85 -17.30 2.84
CA PRO A 155 13.43 -17.83 1.55
C PRO A 155 11.94 -17.57 1.25
N GLU A 156 11.09 -17.53 2.28
CA GLU A 156 9.67 -17.26 2.09
C GLU A 156 9.43 -15.80 1.70
N ALA A 157 10.16 -14.86 2.32
CA ALA A 157 10.07 -13.44 2.00
C ALA A 157 10.52 -13.14 0.57
N GLU A 158 11.61 -13.77 0.13
CA GLU A 158 12.09 -13.72 -1.25
C GLU A 158 11.04 -14.25 -2.22
N GLN A 159 10.61 -15.52 -2.03
CA GLN A 159 9.69 -16.16 -2.97
C GLN A 159 8.38 -15.37 -3.08
N LYS A 160 7.89 -14.86 -1.95
CA LYS A 160 6.72 -13.99 -1.91
C LYS A 160 6.96 -12.69 -2.68
N ARG A 161 8.11 -12.05 -2.49
CA ARG A 161 8.46 -10.79 -3.16
C ARG A 161 8.58 -10.96 -4.66
N VAL A 162 9.28 -11.99 -5.13
CA VAL A 162 9.40 -12.29 -6.56
C VAL A 162 8.00 -12.59 -7.14
N SER A 163 7.23 -13.45 -6.48
CA SER A 163 5.88 -13.83 -6.90
C SER A 163 4.92 -12.63 -7.00
N GLU A 164 4.92 -11.73 -6.00
CA GLU A 164 4.09 -10.51 -6.03
C GLU A 164 4.41 -9.62 -7.25
N ILE A 165 5.68 -9.56 -7.63
CA ILE A 165 6.15 -8.74 -8.74
C ILE A 165 5.77 -9.39 -10.07
N MET A 166 5.97 -10.70 -10.19
CA MET A 166 5.55 -11.46 -11.37
C MET A 166 4.04 -11.38 -11.58
N SER A 167 3.26 -11.61 -10.52
CA SER A 167 1.80 -11.46 -10.55
C SER A 167 1.40 -10.05 -10.98
N GLY A 168 2.03 -9.01 -10.43
CA GLY A 168 1.76 -7.63 -10.80
C GLY A 168 2.02 -7.33 -12.29
N ILE A 169 3.16 -7.77 -12.81
CA ILE A 169 3.55 -7.57 -14.22
C ILE A 169 2.60 -8.31 -15.16
N LEU A 170 2.33 -9.60 -14.90
CA LEU A 170 1.49 -10.42 -15.76
C LEU A 170 0.02 -9.99 -15.70
N LYS A 171 -0.49 -9.66 -14.51
CA LYS A 171 -1.84 -9.12 -14.35
C LYS A 171 -1.99 -7.78 -15.07
N GLY A 172 -0.97 -6.92 -15.02
CA GLY A 172 -0.95 -5.64 -15.76
C GLY A 172 -1.00 -5.81 -17.29
N SER A 173 -0.63 -6.98 -17.82
CA SER A 173 -0.73 -7.32 -19.24
C SER A 173 -2.14 -7.78 -19.68
N VAL A 174 -3.06 -7.96 -18.73
CA VAL A 174 -4.46 -8.34 -19.01
C VAL A 174 -5.29 -7.06 -19.12
N HIS A 175 -5.70 -6.73 -20.34
CA HIS A 175 -6.39 -5.47 -20.64
C HIS A 175 -7.91 -5.64 -20.67
N HIS A 176 -8.51 -5.87 -19.50
CA HIS A 176 -9.96 -5.97 -19.32
C HIS A 176 -10.46 -5.10 -18.17
N SER A 177 -11.76 -4.81 -18.17
CA SER A 177 -12.41 -3.92 -17.19
C SER A 177 -12.34 -4.44 -15.76
N TYR A 178 -12.39 -5.77 -15.61
CA TYR A 178 -12.21 -6.46 -14.34
C TYR A 178 -11.29 -7.66 -14.57
N VAL A 179 -10.33 -7.85 -13.67
CA VAL A 179 -9.35 -8.95 -13.72
C VAL A 179 -9.15 -9.52 -12.32
N LYS A 180 -9.34 -10.83 -12.19
CA LYS A 180 -9.11 -11.60 -10.98
C LYS A 180 -8.15 -12.75 -11.28
N GLU A 181 -7.13 -12.89 -10.44
CA GLU A 181 -6.20 -14.01 -10.54
C GLU A 181 -6.88 -15.30 -10.06
N GLU A 182 -6.85 -16.34 -10.91
CA GLU A 182 -7.37 -17.67 -10.58
C GLU A 182 -6.23 -18.58 -10.12
N ARG A 183 -5.13 -18.60 -10.88
CA ARG A 183 -3.95 -19.41 -10.61
C ARG A 183 -2.72 -18.70 -11.14
N ILE A 184 -1.62 -18.79 -10.39
CA ILE A 184 -0.28 -18.49 -10.88
C ILE A 184 0.68 -19.56 -10.39
N SER A 185 1.57 -20.01 -11.28
CA SER A 185 2.65 -20.93 -10.97
C SER A 185 3.92 -20.39 -11.62
N ALA A 186 5.01 -20.39 -10.87
CA ALA A 186 6.31 -19.92 -11.33
C ALA A 186 7.38 -20.95 -10.92
N ASP A 187 8.24 -21.30 -11.86
CA ASP A 187 9.45 -22.08 -11.62
C ASP A 187 10.68 -21.19 -11.76
N TYR A 188 11.49 -21.09 -10.70
CA TYR A 188 12.61 -20.16 -10.58
C TYR A 188 13.93 -20.86 -10.89
N GLN A 189 14.73 -20.26 -11.76
CA GLN A 189 15.97 -20.84 -12.27
C GLN A 189 17.10 -19.79 -12.31
N ASN A 190 18.33 -20.27 -12.18
CA ASN A 190 19.56 -19.48 -12.33
C ASN A 190 19.63 -18.24 -11.42
N GLU A 191 19.09 -18.35 -10.20
CA GLU A 191 19.10 -17.26 -9.23
C GLU A 191 20.53 -16.91 -8.80
N LYS A 192 20.86 -15.64 -8.95
CA LYS A 192 22.07 -15.00 -8.46
C LYS A 192 21.68 -13.92 -7.49
N GLU A 193 22.42 -13.86 -6.40
CA GLU A 193 22.15 -12.93 -5.32
C GLU A 193 23.39 -12.08 -5.06
N GLN A 194 23.14 -10.82 -4.75
CA GLN A 194 24.18 -9.91 -4.30
C GLN A 194 23.67 -9.14 -3.08
N CYS A 195 24.40 -9.21 -1.98
CA CYS A 195 24.09 -8.42 -0.79
C CYS A 195 24.52 -6.96 -1.00
N VAL A 196 23.62 -6.03 -0.69
CA VAL A 196 23.84 -4.58 -0.76
C VAL A 196 23.22 -3.87 0.43
N LEU A 197 23.65 -2.64 0.68
CA LEU A 197 23.16 -1.82 1.77
C LEU A 197 22.37 -0.61 1.26
N PHE A 198 21.17 -0.40 1.80
CA PHE A 198 20.29 0.72 1.46
C PHE A 198 20.27 1.78 2.57
N PRO A 199 20.43 3.07 2.23
CA PRO A 199 20.47 4.16 3.20
C PRO A 199 19.07 4.51 3.65
N VAL A 200 18.82 4.46 4.96
CA VAL A 200 17.55 4.88 5.55
C VAL A 200 17.76 5.63 6.84
N TYR A 201 16.89 6.61 7.09
CA TYR A 201 16.71 7.18 8.40
C TYR A 201 15.54 6.48 9.06
N LEU A 202 15.74 5.99 10.29
CA LEU A 202 14.70 5.30 11.05
C LEU A 202 14.56 5.95 12.42
N LEU A 203 13.32 6.07 12.86
CA LEU A 203 13.00 6.51 14.21
C LEU A 203 11.89 5.66 14.76
N THR A 204 12.13 5.05 15.91
CA THR A 204 11.12 4.31 16.66
C THR A 204 10.72 5.13 17.87
N THR A 205 9.45 5.54 17.93
CA THR A 205 8.89 6.28 19.06
C THR A 205 7.94 5.38 19.84
N LYS A 206 8.15 5.24 21.15
CA LYS A 206 7.21 4.55 22.03
C LYS A 206 6.13 5.53 22.45
N TYR A 207 4.86 5.12 22.33
CA TYR A 207 3.72 5.91 22.80
C TYR A 207 2.69 4.98 23.46
N GLY A 208 2.48 5.18 24.76
CA GLY A 208 1.77 4.23 25.61
C GLY A 208 2.46 2.85 25.59
N ASN A 209 1.70 1.81 25.24
CA ASN A 209 2.19 0.43 25.15
C ASN A 209 2.51 -0.02 23.71
N ARG A 210 2.66 0.91 22.77
CA ARG A 210 2.92 0.60 21.34
C ARG A 210 4.14 1.36 20.82
N TYR A 211 4.83 0.73 19.89
CA TYR A 211 5.91 1.35 19.11
C TYR A 211 5.37 1.85 17.78
N PHE A 212 5.81 3.03 17.39
CA PHE A 212 5.49 3.68 16.12
C PHE A 212 6.79 3.92 15.38
N HIS A 213 6.80 3.56 14.10
CA HIS A 213 7.99 3.68 13.28
C HIS A 213 7.81 4.82 12.26
N PHE A 214 8.86 5.59 12.10
CA PHE A 214 9.04 6.54 11.02
C PHE A 214 10.29 6.15 10.25
N GLY A 215 10.22 6.27 8.93
CA GLY A 215 11.31 5.96 8.03
C GLY A 215 11.39 6.99 6.90
N MET A 216 12.61 7.31 6.50
CA MET A 216 12.89 8.08 5.29
C MET A 216 13.94 7.37 4.45
N ASN A 217 13.70 7.27 3.15
CA ASN A 217 14.69 6.86 2.17
C ASN A 217 15.82 7.90 2.12
N GLY A 218 17.05 7.50 2.45
CA GLY A 218 18.21 8.40 2.53
C GLY A 218 18.71 8.92 1.17
N GLN A 219 18.24 8.35 0.06
CA GLN A 219 18.56 8.80 -1.30
C GLN A 219 17.46 9.72 -1.85
N THR A 220 16.20 9.30 -1.77
CA THR A 220 15.09 10.00 -2.42
C THR A 220 14.35 10.98 -1.51
N GLY A 221 14.50 10.86 -0.18
CA GLY A 221 13.73 11.61 0.80
C GLY A 221 12.29 11.14 0.96
N LYS A 222 11.90 10.02 0.33
CA LYS A 222 10.55 9.47 0.49
C LYS A 222 10.33 9.02 1.94
N VAL A 223 9.27 9.51 2.56
CA VAL A 223 8.92 9.20 3.95
C VAL A 223 7.76 8.23 4.07
N TYR A 224 7.79 7.42 5.12
CA TYR A 224 6.65 6.64 5.59
C TYR A 224 6.67 6.59 7.11
N GLY A 225 5.52 6.74 7.74
CA GLY A 225 5.43 6.70 9.20
C GLY A 225 4.06 6.28 9.70
N ASP A 226 4.07 5.65 10.87
CA ASP A 226 2.86 5.33 11.61
C ASP A 226 2.37 6.54 12.40
N LEU A 227 1.05 6.69 12.49
CA LEU A 227 0.39 7.80 13.18
C LEU A 227 -0.46 7.24 14.34
N PRO A 228 -0.11 7.55 15.61
CA PRO A 228 -1.01 7.25 16.72
C PRO A 228 -2.26 8.13 16.64
N ILE A 229 -3.42 7.52 16.86
CA ILE A 229 -4.67 8.25 17.05
C ILE A 229 -4.91 8.38 18.54
N SER A 230 -5.16 9.61 19.01
CA SER A 230 -5.59 9.82 20.39
C SER A 230 -7.09 9.53 20.53
N TYR A 231 -7.44 8.30 20.90
CA TYR A 231 -8.83 7.91 21.15
C TYR A 231 -9.55 8.81 22.17
N PRO A 232 -8.93 9.24 23.30
CA PRO A 232 -9.59 10.16 24.23
C PRO A 232 -9.93 11.52 23.60
N HIS A 233 -9.05 12.07 22.77
CA HIS A 233 -9.33 13.33 22.07
C HIS A 233 -10.42 13.13 21.00
N LEU A 234 -10.40 11.98 20.31
CA LEU A 234 -11.40 11.61 19.32
C LEU A 234 -12.80 11.48 19.95
N THR A 235 -12.91 10.77 21.09
CA THR A 235 -14.19 10.59 21.80
C THR A 235 -14.70 11.90 22.38
N ALA A 236 -13.82 12.72 22.97
CA ALA A 236 -14.19 14.05 23.48
C ALA A 236 -14.69 14.97 22.36
N LEU A 237 -13.99 14.99 21.22
CA LEU A 237 -14.41 15.76 20.04
C LEU A 237 -15.76 15.28 19.52
N PHE A 238 -15.94 13.97 19.36
CA PHE A 238 -17.19 13.38 18.90
C PHE A 238 -18.35 13.76 19.84
N MET A 239 -18.17 13.57 21.15
CA MET A 239 -19.19 13.90 22.15
C MET A 239 -19.50 15.40 22.18
N GLY A 240 -18.50 16.27 22.08
CA GLY A 240 -18.68 17.71 22.04
C GLY A 240 -19.52 18.15 20.83
N LEU A 241 -19.20 17.62 19.65
CA LEU A 241 -19.95 17.90 18.42
C LEU A 241 -21.36 17.31 18.46
N PHE A 242 -21.51 16.10 19.01
CA PHE A 242 -22.79 15.43 19.15
C PHE A 242 -23.74 16.22 20.06
N VAL A 243 -23.30 16.53 21.27
CA VAL A 243 -24.10 17.29 22.25
C VAL A 243 -24.36 18.70 21.75
N GLY A 244 -23.35 19.38 21.21
CA GLY A 244 -23.50 20.74 20.67
C GLY A 244 -24.46 20.80 19.48
N GLY A 245 -24.32 19.89 18.52
CA GLY A 245 -25.21 19.81 17.36
C GLY A 245 -26.65 19.46 17.77
N ALA A 246 -26.82 18.52 18.70
CA ALA A 246 -28.14 18.15 19.21
C ALA A 246 -28.83 19.29 19.96
N ALA A 247 -28.10 19.98 20.84
CA ALA A 247 -28.61 21.12 21.59
C ALA A 247 -28.96 22.30 20.67
N ALA A 248 -28.15 22.57 19.65
CA ALA A 248 -28.40 23.64 18.68
C ALA A 248 -29.68 23.41 17.88
N VAL A 249 -29.87 22.22 17.30
CA VAL A 249 -31.07 21.89 16.52
C VAL A 249 -32.31 21.85 17.40
N TRP A 250 -32.23 21.24 18.59
CA TRP A 250 -33.32 21.25 19.56
C TRP A 250 -33.71 22.68 19.96
N GLY A 251 -32.72 23.53 20.25
CA GLY A 251 -32.93 24.94 20.61
C GLY A 251 -33.57 25.76 19.49
N ILE A 252 -33.12 25.57 18.24
CA ILE A 252 -33.69 26.23 17.05
C ILE A 252 -35.15 25.83 16.87
N LEU A 253 -35.49 24.54 16.93
CA LEU A 253 -36.87 24.06 16.80
C LEU A 253 -37.77 24.64 17.89
N ARG A 254 -37.27 24.69 19.14
CA ARG A 254 -38.00 25.27 20.27
C ARG A 254 -38.22 26.78 20.12
N LEU A 255 -37.24 27.50 19.59
CA LEU A 255 -37.33 28.93 19.31
C LEU A 255 -38.30 29.22 18.16
N LEU A 256 -38.29 28.41 17.09
CA LEU A 256 -39.25 28.54 15.98
C LEU A 256 -40.70 28.36 16.46
N PHE A 257 -40.96 27.35 17.29
CA PHE A 257 -42.30 27.13 17.84
C PHE A 257 -42.76 28.25 18.78
N PHE A 258 -41.83 28.82 19.54
CA PHE A 258 -42.10 29.99 20.38
C PHE A 258 -42.54 31.21 19.55
N PHE A 259 -41.85 31.53 18.46
CA PHE A 259 -42.23 32.62 17.55
C PHE A 259 -43.54 32.35 16.79
N ALA A 260 -43.82 31.08 16.49
CA ALA A 260 -45.07 30.66 15.86
C ALA A 260 -46.27 30.61 16.83
N GLN A 261 -46.07 30.92 18.13
CA GLN A 261 -47.08 30.83 19.18
C GLN A 261 -47.76 29.45 19.27
N MET A 262 -47.07 28.39 18.87
CA MET A 262 -47.60 27.03 18.92
C MET A 262 -47.32 26.38 20.28
N PRO A 263 -48.29 25.69 20.91
CA PRO A 263 -48.06 24.99 22.15
C PRO A 263 -47.13 23.79 21.92
N VAL A 264 -46.09 23.67 22.76
CA VAL A 264 -45.15 22.53 22.73
C VAL A 264 -45.65 21.46 23.69
N SER A 265 -46.32 20.43 23.17
CA SER A 265 -46.70 19.26 23.96
C SER A 265 -45.48 18.39 24.27
N ALA A 266 -45.61 17.48 25.25
CA ALA A 266 -44.55 16.53 25.60
C ALA A 266 -44.13 15.67 24.39
N PHE A 267 -45.10 15.27 23.55
CA PHE A 267 -44.84 14.53 22.31
C PHE A 267 -43.96 15.33 21.35
N VAL A 268 -44.30 16.61 21.09
CA VAL A 268 -43.55 17.49 20.19
C VAL A 268 -42.14 17.76 20.72
N ASN A 269 -41.97 17.99 22.02
CA ASN A 269 -40.65 18.18 22.61
C ASN A 269 -39.76 16.94 22.48
N ASN A 270 -40.32 15.74 22.69
CA ASN A 270 -39.59 14.49 22.49
C ASN A 270 -39.20 14.28 21.02
N THR A 271 -40.06 14.68 20.07
CA THR A 271 -39.72 14.68 18.64
C THR A 271 -38.56 15.63 18.34
N PHE A 272 -38.54 16.84 18.90
CA PHE A 272 -37.41 17.76 18.73
C PHE A 272 -36.12 17.22 19.30
N LEU A 273 -36.17 16.55 20.46
CA LEU A 273 -35.01 15.91 21.04
C LEU A 273 -34.46 14.82 20.12
N LEU A 274 -35.32 13.96 19.58
CA LEU A 274 -34.90 12.93 18.63
C LEU A 274 -34.26 13.53 17.37
N ILE A 275 -34.90 14.55 16.76
CA ILE A 275 -34.34 15.26 15.59
C ILE A 275 -32.98 15.88 15.93
N GLY A 276 -32.87 16.52 17.10
CA GLY A 276 -31.62 17.05 17.61
C GLY A 276 -30.54 15.97 17.73
N LEU A 277 -30.82 14.86 18.40
CA LEU A 277 -29.87 13.75 18.55
C LEU A 277 -29.41 13.19 17.20
N PHE A 278 -30.32 12.99 16.24
CA PHE A 278 -29.96 12.54 14.89
C PHE A 278 -29.07 13.56 14.16
N ALA A 279 -29.41 14.85 14.22
CA ALA A 279 -28.62 15.89 13.59
C ALA A 279 -27.23 16.03 14.23
N GLY A 280 -27.16 15.94 15.56
CA GLY A 280 -25.90 15.91 16.31
C GLY A 280 -25.04 14.71 15.93
N LEU A 281 -25.64 13.53 15.73
CA LEU A 281 -24.92 12.33 15.29
C LEU A 281 -24.33 12.50 13.89
N ILE A 282 -25.12 13.01 12.95
CA ILE A 282 -24.68 13.27 11.57
C ILE A 282 -23.53 14.28 11.56
N ALA A 283 -23.67 15.40 12.30
CA ALA A 283 -22.65 16.43 12.37
C ALA A 283 -21.34 15.90 12.99
N ALA A 284 -21.43 15.18 14.12
CA ALA A 284 -20.28 14.58 14.77
C ALA A 284 -19.58 13.57 13.84
N ASN A 285 -20.35 12.67 13.22
CA ASN A 285 -19.81 11.67 12.31
C ASN A 285 -19.11 12.32 11.11
N HIS A 286 -19.73 13.32 10.47
CA HIS A 286 -19.16 14.00 9.29
C HIS A 286 -17.83 14.71 9.60
N VAL A 287 -17.76 15.44 10.72
CA VAL A 287 -16.53 16.16 11.11
C VAL A 287 -15.45 15.20 11.55
N VAL A 288 -15.81 14.17 12.33
CA VAL A 288 -14.86 13.15 12.77
C VAL A 288 -14.33 12.34 11.59
N SER A 289 -15.19 11.96 10.64
CA SER A 289 -14.77 11.27 9.43
C SER A 289 -13.81 12.12 8.61
N ASP A 290 -14.09 13.42 8.39
CA ASP A 290 -13.18 14.32 7.66
C ASP A 290 -11.80 14.44 8.35
N ARG A 291 -11.77 14.56 9.67
CA ARG A 291 -10.51 14.57 10.43
C ARG A 291 -9.80 13.23 10.39
N TYR A 292 -10.53 12.12 10.37
CA TYR A 292 -9.97 10.78 10.23
C TYR A 292 -9.39 10.54 8.83
N GLU A 293 -10.05 11.03 7.76
CA GLU A 293 -9.51 11.02 6.40
C GLU A 293 -8.20 11.80 6.31
N LYS A 294 -8.11 12.97 6.97
CA LYS A 294 -6.86 13.75 7.07
C LYS A 294 -5.76 13.07 7.89
N MET A 295 -6.10 12.04 8.68
CA MET A 295 -5.14 11.17 9.36
C MET A 295 -4.68 9.98 8.50
N LYS A 296 -5.37 9.67 7.39
CA LYS A 296 -4.96 8.54 6.54
C LYS A 296 -3.56 8.78 5.99
N LYS A 297 -2.82 7.67 5.93
CA LYS A 297 -1.45 7.60 5.38
C LYS A 297 -1.48 8.14 3.95
N PRO A 298 -0.35 8.68 3.43
CA PRO A 298 -0.26 9.05 2.02
C PRO A 298 -0.73 7.89 1.14
N ALA A 299 -1.32 8.22 -0.01
CA ALA A 299 -1.84 7.26 -0.98
C ALA A 299 -0.85 6.10 -1.18
N PRO A 300 -1.35 4.87 -1.40
CA PRO A 300 -0.48 3.73 -1.68
C PRO A 300 0.51 4.13 -2.77
N PRO A 301 1.79 3.69 -2.66
CA PRO A 301 2.81 4.06 -3.62
C PRO A 301 2.30 3.82 -5.05
N PRO A 302 2.66 4.69 -6.01
CA PRO A 302 2.26 4.51 -7.40
C PRO A 302 2.61 3.09 -7.86
N GLU A 303 1.78 2.56 -8.76
CA GLU A 303 1.99 1.24 -9.36
C GLU A 303 3.44 1.09 -9.78
N LYS A 304 4.12 0.12 -9.18
CA LYS A 304 5.57 -0.02 -9.34
C LYS A 304 5.84 -0.38 -10.78
N LYS A 305 6.46 0.53 -11.53
CA LYS A 305 7.02 0.21 -12.83
C LYS A 305 8.32 -0.55 -12.57
N TYR A 306 8.23 -1.88 -12.59
CA TYR A 306 9.40 -2.74 -12.45
C TYR A 306 10.23 -2.67 -13.74
N GLU A 307 11.02 -1.60 -13.88
CA GLU A 307 11.94 -1.42 -15.02
C GLU A 307 13.04 -2.49 -15.08
N SER A 308 13.09 -3.38 -14.10
CA SER A 308 14.12 -4.40 -13.94
C SER A 308 13.65 -5.81 -14.31
N CYS A 309 12.52 -5.95 -15.01
CA CYS A 309 12.03 -7.23 -15.51
C CYS A 309 11.86 -7.19 -17.04
N GLU A 310 12.30 -8.24 -17.72
CA GLU A 310 12.15 -8.45 -19.16
C GLU A 310 11.35 -9.73 -19.40
N ILE A 311 10.34 -9.67 -20.26
CA ILE A 311 9.47 -10.83 -20.56
C ILE A 311 9.79 -11.34 -21.97
N ARG A 312 10.24 -12.59 -22.06
CA ARG A 312 10.52 -13.36 -23.28
C ARG A 312 9.53 -14.52 -23.44
N ASN A 313 9.51 -15.13 -24.64
CA ASN A 313 8.71 -16.33 -24.96
C ASN A 313 7.24 -16.20 -24.54
N ARG A 314 6.56 -15.12 -24.97
CA ARG A 314 5.18 -14.82 -24.54
C ARG A 314 4.18 -15.67 -25.30
N GLU A 315 3.42 -16.47 -24.58
CA GLU A 315 2.22 -17.14 -25.08
C GLU A 315 1.02 -16.58 -24.31
N PHE A 316 0.49 -15.46 -24.80
CA PHE A 316 -0.62 -14.74 -24.16
C PHE A 316 -1.88 -14.99 -24.98
N SER A 317 -2.95 -15.44 -24.33
CA SER A 317 -4.24 -15.65 -24.99
C SER A 317 -5.39 -15.21 -24.09
N ASP A 318 -6.39 -14.57 -24.68
CA ASP A 318 -7.62 -14.16 -24.01
C ASP A 318 -8.79 -14.92 -24.66
N ILE A 319 -9.24 -15.97 -23.99
CA ILE A 319 -10.26 -16.88 -24.52
C ILE A 319 -11.61 -16.42 -23.99
N LEU A 320 -12.51 -15.98 -24.87
CA LEU A 320 -13.89 -15.68 -24.49
C LEU A 320 -14.59 -16.98 -24.08
N ILE A 321 -14.93 -17.13 -22.81
CA ILE A 321 -15.65 -18.30 -22.31
C ILE A 321 -17.15 -18.13 -22.54
N ARG A 322 -17.66 -16.93 -22.24
CA ARG A 322 -19.10 -16.71 -22.15
C ARG A 322 -19.49 -15.28 -22.46
N LYS A 323 -20.58 -15.12 -23.20
CA LYS A 323 -21.31 -13.85 -23.31
C LYS A 323 -22.66 -13.94 -22.62
N GLN A 324 -22.98 -12.93 -21.81
CA GLN A 324 -24.26 -12.77 -21.15
C GLN A 324 -24.93 -11.48 -21.60
N TYR A 325 -26.17 -11.60 -22.04
CA TYR A 325 -27.02 -10.45 -22.35
C TYR A 325 -27.99 -10.21 -21.20
N THR A 326 -28.04 -9.00 -20.65
CA THR A 326 -28.99 -8.62 -19.59
C THR A 326 -29.94 -7.55 -20.12
N ASP A 327 -31.25 -7.86 -20.18
CA ASP A 327 -32.34 -6.89 -20.39
C ASP A 327 -33.00 -6.54 -19.04
N ARG A 328 -33.76 -5.44 -18.96
CA ARG A 328 -34.54 -4.99 -17.77
C ARG A 328 -35.48 -6.06 -17.18
N LYS A 329 -35.72 -7.18 -17.88
CA LYS A 329 -36.55 -8.32 -17.43
C LYS A 329 -35.72 -9.54 -16.95
N ASN A 330 -34.43 -9.39 -16.67
CA ASN A 330 -33.53 -10.47 -16.18
C ASN A 330 -33.45 -11.71 -17.10
N VAL A 331 -33.65 -11.56 -18.41
CA VAL A 331 -33.43 -12.67 -19.35
C VAL A 331 -31.92 -12.80 -19.59
N VAL A 332 -31.29 -13.81 -19.00
CA VAL A 332 -29.87 -14.13 -19.20
C VAL A 332 -29.76 -15.12 -20.35
N ILE A 333 -29.40 -14.65 -21.55
CA ILE A 333 -29.02 -15.54 -22.67
C ILE A 333 -27.53 -15.81 -22.54
N ARG A 334 -27.15 -17.10 -22.52
CA ARG A 334 -25.75 -17.56 -22.45
C ARG A 334 -25.33 -18.07 -23.83
N GLU A 335 -24.22 -17.55 -24.32
CA GLU A 335 -23.56 -18.05 -25.52
C GLU A 335 -22.13 -18.45 -25.13
N GLU A 336 -21.80 -19.73 -25.28
CA GLU A 336 -20.46 -20.29 -25.08
C GLU A 336 -19.76 -20.34 -26.44
N THR A 337 -18.54 -19.84 -26.54
CA THR A 337 -17.78 -19.86 -27.80
C THR A 337 -16.46 -20.58 -27.60
N GLY A 338 -16.17 -21.56 -28.47
CA GLY A 338 -14.94 -22.35 -28.43
C GLY A 338 -13.71 -21.55 -28.93
N THR A 339 -12.56 -21.96 -28.39
CA THR A 339 -11.20 -21.39 -28.51
C THR A 339 -10.79 -20.96 -29.94
N GLN A 340 -10.33 -19.71 -30.10
CA GLN A 340 -9.47 -19.31 -31.22
C GLN A 340 -8.07 -19.01 -30.69
N THR A 341 -7.12 -19.87 -31.04
CA THR A 341 -5.67 -19.67 -30.83
C THR A 341 -5.15 -18.74 -31.92
N ASN A 342 -4.78 -17.51 -31.56
CA ASN A 342 -3.88 -16.70 -32.40
C ASN A 342 -2.46 -16.93 -31.89
N GLN A 343 -1.63 -17.56 -32.72
CA GLN A 343 -0.18 -17.53 -32.62
C GLN A 343 0.29 -16.36 -33.48
N ASP A 344 1.03 -15.41 -32.90
CA ASP A 344 1.90 -14.48 -33.62
C ASP A 344 3.35 -14.75 -33.21
#